data_AF-A0A9W9ZH45-F1
#
_entry.id   AF-A0A9W9ZH45-F1
#
_cell.length_a   1.000
_cell.length_b   1.000
_cell.length_c   1.000
_cell.angle_alpha   90.00
_cell.angle_beta   90.00
_cell.angle_gamma   90.00
#
_symmetry.space_group_name_H-M   'P 1'
#
loop_
_entity.id
_entity.type
_entity.pdbx_description
1 polymer ?
#
loop_
_entity_poly.entity_id
_entity_poly.type
_entity_poly.pdbx_seq_one_letter_code
_entity_poly.pdbx_strand_id
1 'polypeptide(L)' 'LRRCIAGPFSPDLQISSRMFTITHDAKLIITAGHWDNSFRVFTTKGKTANQNCGSY' A
#
# COMPACT_ATOMS: atom_id res chain seq x y z
N LEU A 1 4.53 -0.85 19.45
CA LEU A 1 5.68 -0.81 18.51
C LEU A 1 5.13 -0.95 17.08
N ARG A 2 5.02 0.13 16.28
CA ARG A 2 4.66 -0.01 14.86
C ARG A 2 5.93 -0.42 14.11
N ARG A 3 6.00 -1.67 13.66
CA ARG A 3 7.06 -2.10 12.73
C ARG A 3 6.81 -1.40 11.41
N CYS A 4 7.50 -0.29 11.24
CA CYS A 4 7.54 0.46 10.00
C CYS A 4 8.33 -0.38 9.00
N ILE A 5 7.57 -1.14 8.22
CA ILE A 5 8.06 -1.95 7.12
C ILE A 5 8.31 -0.93 6.01
N ALA A 6 9.53 -0.39 5.93
CA ALA A 6 9.93 0.73 5.09
C ALA A 6 9.95 0.37 3.59
N GLY A 7 9.07 1.00 2.81
CA GLY A 7 9.07 0.96 1.34
C GLY A 7 7.65 0.93 0.76
N PRO A 8 7.25 1.91 -0.08
CA PRO A 8 5.91 1.95 -0.68
C PRO A 8 5.67 0.82 -1.68
N PHE A 9 6.71 0.44 -2.44
CA PHE A 9 6.76 -0.71 -3.34
C PHE A 9 8.17 -1.31 -3.27
N SER A 10 8.32 -2.58 -3.66
CA SER A 10 9.63 -3.20 -3.80
C SER A 10 10.47 -2.41 -4.83
N PRO A 11 11.75 -2.09 -4.52
CA PRO A 11 12.58 -1.26 -5.40
C PRO A 11 12.82 -1.87 -6.78
N ASP A 12 12.79 -3.20 -6.89
CA ASP A 12 12.99 -3.94 -8.14
C ASP A 12 11.71 -4.12 -8.96
N LEU A 13 10.59 -3.59 -8.48
CA LEU A 13 9.28 -3.79 -9.09
C LEU A 13 8.97 -2.67 -10.09
N GLN A 14 8.69 -3.03 -11.35
CA GLN A 14 8.09 -2.10 -12.30
C GLN A 14 6.64 -1.80 -11.92
N ILE A 15 6.38 -0.58 -11.45
CA ILE A 15 5.04 -0.14 -11.09
C ILE A 15 4.14 -0.17 -12.34
N SER A 16 3.00 -0.87 -12.22
CA SER A 16 2.02 -1.01 -13.29
C SER A 16 0.61 -0.81 -12.73
N SER A 17 -0.34 -0.43 -13.59
CA SER A 17 -1.76 -0.28 -13.21
C SER A 17 -2.36 -1.58 -12.65
N ARG A 18 -1.80 -2.74 -13.01
CA ARG A 18 -2.23 -4.06 -12.51
C ARG A 18 -1.97 -4.28 -11.02
N MET A 19 -1.16 -3.43 -10.38
CA MET A 19 -0.86 -3.52 -8.94
C MET A 19 -1.93 -2.85 -8.07
N PHE A 20 -2.90 -2.19 -8.69
CA PHE A 20 -3.96 -1.45 -8.02
C PHE A 20 -5.31 -2.00 -8.46
N THR A 21 -6.14 -2.38 -7.49
CA THR A 21 -7.51 -2.84 -7.74
C THR A 21 -8.46 -2.20 -6.74
N ILE A 22 -9.67 -1.90 -7.17
CA ILE A 22 -10.73 -1.33 -6.34
C ILE A 22 -11.90 -2.32 -6.31
N THR A 23 -12.58 -2.44 -5.15
CA THR A 23 -13.81 -3.24 -5.07
C THR A 23 -14.95 -2.59 -5.86
N HIS A 24 -15.88 -3.40 -6.37
CA HIS A 24 -17.01 -2.91 -7.16
C HIS A 24 -17.82 -1.79 -6.48
N ASP A 25 -17.91 -1.80 -5.14
CA ASP A 25 -18.61 -0.79 -4.35
C ASP A 25 -17.74 0.42 -3.94
N ALA A 26 -16.53 0.52 -4.48
CA ALA A 26 -15.54 1.56 -4.22
C ALA A 26 -15.19 1.77 -2.73
N LYS A 27 -15.40 0.75 -1.88
CA LYS A 27 -15.09 0.84 -0.45
C LYS A 27 -13.66 0.47 -0.12
N LEU A 28 -13.02 -0.38 -0.91
CA LEU A 28 -11.66 -0.84 -0.66
C LEU A 28 -10.75 -0.60 -1.85
N ILE A 29 -9.51 -0.22 -1.56
CA ILE A 29 -8.38 -0.16 -2.49
C ILE A 29 -7.38 -1.23 -2.07
N ILE A 30 -6.99 -2.07 -3.00
CA ILE A 30 -6.00 -3.12 -2.82
C ILE A 30 -4.76 -2.74 -3.62
N THR A 31 -3.59 -2.73 -2.97
CA THR A 31 -2.30 -2.48 -3.62
C THR A 31 -1.36 -3.65 -3.39
N ALA A 32 -0.62 -4.07 -4.42
CA ALA A 32 0.30 -5.20 -4.37
C ALA A 32 1.74 -4.78 -4.65
N GLY A 33 2.71 -5.63 -4.27
CA GLY A 33 4.11 -5.41 -4.60
C GLY A 33 4.86 -4.54 -3.60
N HIS A 34 4.46 -4.57 -2.34
CA HIS A 34 5.19 -3.93 -1.23
C HIS A 34 6.54 -4.63 -1.01
N TRP A 35 7.49 -3.96 -0.37
CA TRP A 35 8.86 -4.50 -0.20
C TRP A 35 8.91 -5.83 0.57
N ASP A 36 7.88 -6.12 1.38
CA ASP A 36 7.70 -7.39 2.08
C ASP A 36 6.94 -8.44 1.26
N ASN A 37 6.83 -8.23 -0.06
CA ASN A 37 6.02 -9.02 -0.99
C ASN A 37 4.55 -9.17 -0.58
N SER A 38 4.04 -8.24 0.23
CA SER A 38 2.66 -8.22 0.67
C SER A 38 1.74 -7.49 -0.30
N PHE A 39 0.44 -7.73 -0.13
CA PHE A 39 -0.60 -6.83 -0.60
C PHE A 39 -1.20 -6.08 0.60
N ARG A 40 -1.66 -4.86 0.38
CA ARG A 40 -2.28 -4.00 1.39
C ARG A 40 -3.68 -3.62 0.98
N VAL A 41 -4.58 -3.57 1.96
CA VAL A 41 -5.99 -3.20 1.76
C VAL A 41 -6.28 -1.93 2.53
N PHE A 42 -6.85 -0.94 1.87
CA PHE A 42 -7.23 0.34 2.43
C PHE A 42 -8.73 0.55 2.26
N THR A 43 -9.40 1.06 3.29
CA THR A 43 -10.78 1.55 3.15
C THR A 43 -10.77 2.95 2.56
N THR A 44 -11.70 3.25 1.65
CA THR A 44 -11.95 4.61 1.16
C THR A 44 -12.68 5.45 2.19
N LYS A 45 -13.35 4.80 3.14
CA LYS A 45 -13.96 5.42 4.33
C LYS A 45 -13.02 5.29 5.52
N GLY A 46 -12.03 6.17 5.63
CA GLY A 46 -11.14 6.23 6.77
C GLY A 46 -9.83 6.93 6.44
N LYS A 47 -9.34 7.77 7.36
CA LYS A 47 -8.09 8.50 7.20
C LYS A 47 -6.99 7.51 6.79
N THR A 48 -6.47 7.67 5.58
CA THR A 48 -5.22 7.03 5.17
C THR A 48 -4.18 7.48 6.20
N ALA A 49 -3.80 6.60 7.11
CA ALA A 49 -2.67 6.87 7.98
C ALA A 49 -1.48 6.99 7.04
N ASN A 50 -1.06 8.22 6.74
CA ASN A 50 0.20 8.46 6.07
C ASN A 50 1.26 7.77 6.95
N GLN A 51 1.77 6.64 6.47
CA GLN A 51 2.78 5.85 7.15
C GLN A 51 4.11 6.53 6.85
N ASN A 52 4.31 7.72 7.43
CA ASN A 52 5.60 8.38 7.45
C ASN A 52 6.51 7.53 8.35
N CYS A 53 7.08 6.47 7.79
CA CYS A 53 8.29 5.89 8.34
C CYS A 53 9.37 6.93 8.06
N GLY A 54 9.82 7.61 9.12
CA GLY A 54 10.43 8.93 9.09
C GLY A 54 11.54 9.12 8.05
N SER A 55 11.55 10.30 7.45
CA SER A 55 12.69 10.85 6.74
C SER A 55 13.85 11.04 7.72
N TYR A 56 14.83 10.14 7.67
CA TYR A 56 16.21 10.36 8.11
C TYR A 56 17.12 9.59 7.16
#